data_AF-A0A6M1UCC7-F1
#
_entry.id   AF-A0A6M1UCC7-F1
#
_cell.length_a   1.000
_cell.length_b   1.000
_cell.length_c   1.000
_cell.angle_alpha   90.00
_cell.angle_beta   90.00
_cell.angle_gamma   90.00
#
_symmetry.space_group_name_H-M   'P 1'
#
loop_
_entity.id
_entity.type
_entity.pdbx_description
1 polymer ?
#
loop_
_entity_poly.entity_id
_entity_poly.type
_entity_poly.pdbx_seq_one_letter_code
_entity_poly.pdbx_strand_id
1 'polypeptide(L)'
;MGSNELDPIRQGASSPWGRPDSSSLEDLEKTLRREIHLAKHIQMRLLNGRKPNLREGALTGRSIPARLIGGDYYDFYPLPGGSIRIVIGDVMGKGIPAAMLMILTRGAFRSASATAKSPGETLTAMNQALYEDLRALSSFVTVFCADWNPVTNLFTYANAGHTQPLLVKGSRGVSEIPRNNGVMLGGLPGQTYGENQIRLEADDTVFFYTDGIIEAENKRGEQFSRQRLIELLHKHGDQNVNQLEQTVVDAIQDFTEDLPQKDDITMVIIKAGKNGNLPPSGESARKW
;
A
#
# COMPACT_ATOMS: atom_id res chain seq x y z
N MET A 1 26.46 62.77 49.30
CA MET A 1 25.10 63.17 48.86
C MET A 1 24.84 62.33 47.61
N GLY A 2 24.19 61.17 47.74
CA GLY A 2 22.73 61.03 47.59
C GLY A 2 22.43 60.99 46.08
N SER A 3 21.93 59.92 45.46
CA SER A 3 20.83 59.06 45.88
C SER A 3 20.84 57.73 45.10
N ASN A 4 20.58 56.64 45.81
CA ASN A 4 20.10 55.36 45.27
C ASN A 4 18.71 55.57 44.67
N GLU A 5 18.49 55.20 43.41
CA GLU A 5 17.17 54.86 42.91
C GLU A 5 17.15 53.37 42.56
N LEU A 6 16.33 52.64 43.31
CA LEU A 6 16.07 51.21 43.18
C LEU A 6 15.07 51.00 42.04
N ASP A 7 15.45 50.15 41.11
CA ASP A 7 14.64 49.69 39.99
C ASP A 7 13.55 48.70 40.48
N PRO A 8 12.24 49.01 40.38
CA PRO A 8 11.19 48.16 40.92
C PRO A 8 10.76 47.11 39.89
N ILE A 9 11.43 45.96 39.87
CA ILE A 9 10.90 44.75 39.20
C ILE A 9 10.00 43.98 40.18
N ARG A 10 8.83 43.54 39.66
CA ARG A 10 7.88 42.53 40.18
C ARG A 10 6.69 43.04 40.99
N GLN A 11 5.72 43.62 40.29
CA GLN A 11 4.32 43.37 40.60
C GLN A 11 3.74 42.41 39.56
N GLY A 12 3.09 41.36 40.06
CA GLY A 12 2.62 40.22 39.28
C GLY A 12 1.59 40.58 38.22
N ALA A 13 1.94 40.36 36.97
CA ALA A 13 0.97 40.05 35.93
C ALA A 13 0.75 38.53 35.96
N SER A 14 -0.31 38.08 36.64
CA SER A 14 -0.89 36.76 36.40
C SER A 14 -1.41 36.74 34.97
N SER A 15 -0.74 35.97 34.10
CA SER A 15 -1.28 35.58 32.79
C SER A 15 -2.68 34.99 32.99
N PRO A 16 -3.72 35.40 32.21
CA PRO A 16 -5.05 34.78 32.26
C PRO A 16 -5.03 33.30 31.88
N TRP A 17 -3.95 32.90 31.20
CA TRP A 17 -3.63 31.52 30.89
C TRP A 17 -2.70 31.01 31.99
N GLY A 18 -3.30 30.56 33.10
CA GLY A 18 -2.60 29.71 34.05
C GLY A 18 -1.95 28.55 33.29
N ARG A 19 -0.74 28.14 33.72
CA ARG A 19 -0.11 26.94 33.15
C ARG A 19 -1.14 25.81 33.24
N PRO A 20 -1.45 25.11 32.14
CA PRO A 20 -2.43 24.02 32.19
C PRO A 20 -2.03 23.06 33.31
N ASP A 21 -2.98 22.75 34.17
CA ASP A 21 -2.82 21.82 35.29
C ASP A 21 -2.28 20.50 34.72
N SER A 22 -1.23 19.93 35.32
CA SER A 22 -0.59 18.69 34.83
C SER A 22 -1.62 17.56 34.66
N SER A 23 -2.65 17.52 35.51
CA SER A 23 -3.76 16.57 35.39
C SER A 23 -4.55 16.73 34.09
N SER A 24 -4.76 17.96 33.61
CA SER A 24 -5.53 18.25 32.39
C SER A 24 -4.77 17.87 31.11
N LEU A 25 -3.44 17.99 31.12
CA LEU A 25 -2.58 17.57 30.02
C LEU A 25 -2.52 16.04 29.92
N GLU A 26 -2.41 15.36 31.06
CA GLU A 26 -2.43 13.90 31.12
C GLU A 26 -3.77 13.33 30.62
N ASP A 27 -4.89 13.93 31.01
CA ASP A 27 -6.22 13.52 30.55
C ASP A 27 -6.43 13.78 29.04
N LEU A 28 -5.92 14.89 28.51
CA LEU A 28 -5.93 15.19 27.08
C LEU A 28 -5.08 14.18 26.30
N GLU A 29 -3.85 13.90 26.75
CA GLU A 29 -2.97 12.92 26.11
C GLU A 29 -3.62 11.53 26.09
N LYS A 30 -4.23 11.12 27.20
CA LYS A 30 -4.95 9.85 27.31
C LYS A 30 -6.14 9.77 26.35
N THR A 31 -6.87 10.86 26.18
CA THR A 31 -7.99 10.95 25.25
C THR A 31 -7.51 10.86 23.79
N LEU A 32 -6.51 11.65 23.41
CA LEU A 32 -5.91 11.60 22.08
C LEU A 32 -5.34 10.22 21.75
N ARG A 33 -4.65 9.58 22.70
CA ARG A 33 -4.17 8.20 22.54
C ARG A 33 -5.34 7.26 22.25
N ARG A 34 -6.44 7.34 23.00
CA ARG A 34 -7.63 6.48 22.78
C ARG A 34 -8.23 6.68 21.40
N GLU A 35 -8.40 7.93 20.96
CA GLU A 35 -8.95 8.25 19.63
C GLU A 35 -8.07 7.72 18.51
N ILE A 36 -6.74 7.88 18.61
CA ILE A 36 -5.81 7.34 17.61
C ILE A 36 -5.84 5.81 17.59
N HIS A 37 -5.95 5.15 18.75
CA HIS A 37 -6.10 3.69 18.80
C HIS A 37 -7.40 3.22 18.14
N LEU A 38 -8.50 3.97 18.30
CA LEU A 38 -9.75 3.69 17.62
C LEU A 38 -9.61 3.86 16.10
N ALA A 39 -8.99 4.96 15.65
CA ALA A 39 -8.73 5.19 14.23
C ALA A 39 -7.86 4.08 13.63
N LYS A 40 -6.80 3.66 14.33
CA LYS A 40 -5.98 2.51 13.95
C LYS A 40 -6.80 1.23 13.81
N HIS A 41 -7.68 0.95 14.77
CA HIS A 41 -8.51 -0.24 14.72
C HIS A 41 -9.47 -0.23 13.51
N ILE A 42 -10.06 0.92 13.18
CA ILE A 42 -10.87 1.09 11.98
C ILE A 42 -10.02 0.84 10.73
N GLN A 43 -8.85 1.48 10.64
CA GLN A 43 -7.95 1.33 9.51
C GLN A 43 -7.53 -0.13 9.30
N MET A 44 -7.06 -0.82 10.34
CA MET A 44 -6.66 -2.24 10.22
C MET A 44 -7.82 -3.16 9.82
N ARG A 45 -9.07 -2.84 10.19
CA ARG A 45 -10.24 -3.62 9.75
C ARG A 45 -10.62 -3.37 8.30
N LEU A 46 -10.38 -2.16 7.79
CA LEU A 46 -10.75 -1.77 6.44
C LEU A 46 -9.65 -2.09 5.42
N LEU A 47 -8.38 -1.86 5.80
CA LEU A 47 -7.22 -1.88 4.89
C LEU A 47 -6.49 -3.23 4.82
N ASN A 48 -6.83 -4.19 5.68
CA ASN A 48 -6.35 -5.58 5.55
C ASN A 48 -7.36 -6.39 4.75
N GLY A 49 -7.38 -6.18 3.43
CA GLY A 49 -8.31 -6.83 2.50
C GLY A 49 -8.50 -8.30 2.80
N ARG A 50 -9.77 -8.76 2.89
CA ARG A 50 -10.08 -10.17 3.14
C ARG A 50 -9.52 -11.00 2.00
N LYS A 51 -8.59 -11.90 2.31
CA LYS A 51 -8.01 -12.84 1.35
C LYS A 51 -9.14 -13.70 0.75
N PRO A 52 -9.41 -13.63 -0.56
CA PRO A 52 -10.39 -14.52 -1.16
C PRO A 52 -9.87 -15.96 -1.13
N ASN A 53 -10.78 -16.91 -0.98
CA ASN A 53 -10.42 -18.32 -1.01
C ASN A 53 -10.20 -18.76 -2.47
N LEU A 54 -9.02 -19.27 -2.75
CA LEU A 54 -8.57 -19.65 -4.08
C LEU A 54 -8.54 -21.17 -4.22
N ARG A 55 -9.05 -21.67 -5.36
CA ARG A 55 -8.88 -23.08 -5.73
C ARG A 55 -7.51 -23.35 -6.35
N GLU A 56 -7.00 -22.38 -7.09
CA GLU A 56 -5.73 -22.44 -7.81
C GLU A 56 -4.89 -21.22 -7.44
N GLY A 57 -3.57 -21.42 -7.36
CA GLY A 57 -2.63 -20.38 -6.94
C GLY A 57 -2.77 -20.00 -5.46
N ALA A 58 -2.01 -18.98 -5.06
CA ALA A 58 -2.03 -18.46 -3.71
C ALA A 58 -1.84 -16.94 -3.71
N LEU A 59 -2.38 -16.28 -2.69
CA LEU A 59 -2.12 -14.86 -2.45
C LEU A 59 -1.98 -14.56 -0.96
N THR A 60 -1.22 -13.52 -0.67
CA THR A 60 -1.17 -12.87 0.64
C THR A 60 -0.92 -11.37 0.47
N GLY A 61 -1.16 -10.63 1.54
CA GLY A 61 -0.80 -9.23 1.62
C GLY A 61 -0.65 -8.83 3.07
N ARG A 62 0.23 -7.86 3.30
CA ARG A 62 0.58 -7.34 4.61
C ARG A 62 0.92 -5.87 4.50
N SER A 63 0.42 -5.09 5.44
CA SER A 63 0.77 -3.68 5.61
C SER A 63 1.17 -3.44 7.05
N ILE A 64 2.33 -2.81 7.26
CA ILE A 64 2.92 -2.49 8.55
C ILE A 64 3.15 -0.98 8.57
N PRO A 65 2.34 -0.22 9.32
CA PRO A 65 2.50 1.23 9.36
C PRO A 65 3.74 1.64 10.17
N ALA A 66 4.46 2.65 9.71
CA ALA A 66 5.62 3.24 10.40
C ALA A 66 5.24 3.99 11.68
N ARG A 67 3.98 4.45 11.75
CA ARG A 67 3.40 5.13 12.91
C ARG A 67 2.19 4.34 13.42
N LEU A 68 1.37 4.96 14.27
CA LEU A 68 0.13 4.33 14.74
C LEU A 68 -0.85 4.00 13.60
N ILE A 69 -0.81 4.78 12.51
CA ILE A 69 -1.62 4.64 11.30
C ILE A 69 -0.79 5.05 10.08
N GLY A 70 -1.11 4.49 8.93
CA GLY A 70 -0.34 4.63 7.68
C GLY A 70 -1.11 5.26 6.52
N GLY A 71 -0.39 5.69 5.49
CA GLY A 71 -0.91 6.09 4.18
C GLY A 71 -0.98 4.94 3.18
N ASP A 72 -0.26 3.84 3.44
CA ASP A 72 -0.28 2.66 2.57
C ASP A 72 -1.59 1.86 2.62
N TYR A 73 -1.87 1.16 1.52
CA TYR A 73 -3.01 0.27 1.41
C TYR A 73 -2.84 -0.80 0.37
N TYR A 74 -3.49 -1.93 0.62
CA TYR A 74 -3.78 -2.93 -0.39
C TYR A 74 -5.17 -3.52 -0.18
N ASP A 75 -5.75 -4.07 -1.24
CA ASP A 75 -7.01 -4.79 -1.12
C ASP A 75 -7.24 -5.78 -2.26
N PHE A 76 -8.18 -6.70 -2.01
CA PHE A 76 -8.63 -7.71 -2.94
C PHE A 76 -10.13 -7.57 -3.18
N TYR A 77 -10.52 -7.48 -4.44
CA TYR A 77 -11.90 -7.43 -4.88
C TYR A 77 -12.18 -8.62 -5.81
N PRO A 78 -12.95 -9.63 -5.35
CA PRO A 78 -13.38 -10.73 -6.20
C PRO A 78 -14.25 -10.24 -7.34
N LEU A 79 -13.95 -10.66 -8.56
CA LEU A 79 -14.72 -10.33 -9.76
C LEU A 79 -15.56 -11.53 -10.21
N PRO A 80 -16.63 -11.29 -11.00
CA PRO A 80 -17.33 -12.37 -11.69
C PRO A 80 -16.37 -13.22 -12.52
N GLY A 81 -16.61 -14.53 -12.58
CA GLY A 81 -15.75 -15.47 -13.32
C GLY A 81 -14.49 -15.93 -12.57
N GLY A 82 -14.32 -15.53 -11.31
CA GLY A 82 -13.25 -16.04 -10.44
C GLY A 82 -11.92 -15.31 -10.55
N SER A 83 -11.84 -14.24 -11.35
CA SER A 83 -10.72 -13.31 -11.31
C SER A 83 -10.74 -12.49 -10.02
N ILE A 84 -9.59 -11.95 -9.63
CA ILE A 84 -9.43 -11.07 -8.48
C ILE A 84 -8.80 -9.78 -8.95
N ARG A 85 -9.44 -8.66 -8.62
CA ARG A 85 -8.82 -7.34 -8.71
C ARG A 85 -8.02 -7.05 -7.46
N ILE A 86 -6.76 -6.73 -7.65
CA ILE A 86 -5.75 -6.43 -6.64
C ILE A 86 -5.44 -4.95 -6.76
N VAL A 87 -5.35 -4.28 -5.62
CA VAL A 87 -4.85 -2.91 -5.55
C VAL A 87 -3.78 -2.82 -4.48
N ILE A 88 -2.75 -2.02 -4.76
CA ILE A 88 -1.79 -1.53 -3.78
C ILE A 88 -1.58 -0.05 -4.07
N GLY A 89 -1.42 0.76 -3.04
CA GLY A 89 -1.14 2.17 -3.21
C GLY A 89 -0.56 2.81 -1.97
N ASP A 90 0.01 3.99 -2.19
CA ASP A 90 0.65 4.82 -1.19
C ASP A 90 0.21 6.27 -1.37
N VAL A 91 -0.22 6.88 -0.26
CA VAL A 91 -0.71 8.25 -0.18
C VAL A 91 0.42 9.16 0.24
N MET A 92 0.60 10.27 -0.48
CA MET A 92 1.58 11.29 -0.12
C MET A 92 1.43 11.74 1.34
N GLY A 93 2.56 11.74 2.07
CA GLY A 93 2.61 12.17 3.46
C GLY A 93 2.48 11.01 4.44
N LYS A 94 2.30 11.29 5.73
CA LYS A 94 2.31 10.26 6.79
C LYS A 94 1.33 10.58 7.91
N GLY A 95 0.94 9.56 8.67
CA GLY A 95 0.10 9.71 9.87
C GLY A 95 -1.38 9.97 9.54
N ILE A 96 -2.05 10.78 10.38
CA ILE A 96 -3.51 10.98 10.30
C ILE A 96 -3.99 11.53 8.94
N PRO A 97 -3.37 12.57 8.35
CA PRO A 97 -3.83 13.08 7.05
C PRO A 97 -3.79 12.04 5.93
N ALA A 98 -2.66 11.31 5.82
CA ALA A 98 -2.50 10.25 4.83
C ALA A 98 -3.49 9.10 5.06
N ALA A 99 -3.69 8.69 6.32
CA ALA A 99 -4.66 7.65 6.68
C ALA A 99 -6.11 8.01 6.30
N MET A 100 -6.51 9.29 6.43
CA MET A 100 -7.84 9.74 6.03
C MET A 100 -8.03 9.68 4.51
N LEU A 101 -7.05 10.18 3.76
CA LEU A 101 -7.03 10.08 2.30
C LEU A 101 -7.00 8.62 1.83
N MET A 102 -6.38 7.73 2.60
CA MET A 102 -6.37 6.31 2.30
C MET A 102 -7.76 5.66 2.47
N ILE A 103 -8.56 6.11 3.46
CA ILE A 103 -9.95 5.65 3.58
C ILE A 103 -10.78 6.10 2.37
N LEU A 104 -10.61 7.34 1.92
CA LEU A 104 -11.27 7.87 0.71
C LEU A 104 -10.86 7.06 -0.53
N THR A 105 -9.57 6.83 -0.70
CA THR A 105 -9.02 6.09 -1.84
C THR A 105 -9.52 4.64 -1.86
N ARG A 106 -9.60 3.97 -0.70
CA ARG A 106 -10.26 2.66 -0.60
C ARG A 106 -11.72 2.71 -1.02
N GLY A 107 -12.46 3.72 -0.58
CA GLY A 107 -13.86 3.92 -0.96
C GLY A 107 -14.03 4.04 -2.47
N ALA A 108 -13.20 4.88 -3.10
CA ALA A 108 -13.15 5.04 -4.55
C ALA A 108 -12.80 3.73 -5.26
N PHE A 109 -11.80 2.98 -4.78
CA PHE A 109 -11.44 1.67 -5.33
C PHE A 109 -12.60 0.68 -5.28
N ARG A 110 -13.26 0.53 -4.13
CA ARG A 110 -14.38 -0.42 -3.97
C ARG A 110 -15.59 -0.02 -4.82
N SER A 111 -15.87 1.27 -4.94
CA SER A 111 -16.94 1.79 -5.81
C SER A 111 -16.62 1.55 -7.29
N ALA A 112 -15.42 1.92 -7.75
CA ALA A 112 -14.98 1.71 -9.12
C ALA A 112 -14.92 0.23 -9.50
N SER A 113 -14.43 -0.64 -8.60
CA SER A 113 -14.34 -2.09 -8.84
C SER A 113 -15.70 -2.77 -8.99
N ALA A 114 -16.79 -2.15 -8.51
CA ALA A 114 -18.13 -2.69 -8.66
C ALA A 114 -18.69 -2.53 -10.09
N THR A 115 -18.17 -1.59 -10.87
CA THR A 115 -18.72 -1.24 -12.19
C THR A 115 -17.70 -1.33 -13.33
N ALA A 116 -16.42 -1.03 -13.05
CA ALA A 116 -15.34 -1.04 -14.03
C ALA A 116 -14.96 -2.47 -14.44
N LYS A 117 -14.78 -2.66 -15.75
CA LYS A 117 -14.51 -3.98 -16.34
C LYS A 117 -13.04 -4.38 -16.28
N SER A 118 -12.15 -3.42 -16.03
CA SER A 118 -10.71 -3.64 -16.10
C SER A 118 -9.91 -2.75 -15.12
N PRO A 119 -8.62 -3.03 -14.91
CA PRO A 119 -7.79 -2.23 -14.01
C PRO A 119 -7.61 -0.78 -14.45
N GLY A 120 -7.47 -0.53 -15.77
CA GLY A 120 -7.33 0.82 -16.33
C GLY A 120 -8.60 1.65 -16.17
N GLU A 121 -9.76 1.06 -16.45
CA GLU A 121 -11.06 1.68 -16.16
C GLU A 121 -11.22 2.00 -14.67
N THR A 122 -10.77 1.08 -13.79
CA THR A 122 -10.83 1.28 -12.34
C THR A 122 -10.00 2.48 -11.91
N LEU A 123 -8.74 2.58 -12.35
CA LEU A 123 -7.87 3.72 -12.03
C LEU A 123 -8.38 5.03 -12.63
N THR A 124 -8.96 4.98 -13.82
CA THR A 124 -9.57 6.15 -14.47
C THR A 124 -10.74 6.67 -13.65
N ALA A 125 -11.64 5.78 -13.22
CA ALA A 125 -12.77 6.13 -12.36
C ALA A 125 -12.32 6.63 -10.99
N MET A 126 -11.29 6.01 -10.38
CA MET A 126 -10.71 6.47 -9.13
C MET A 126 -10.12 7.88 -9.25
N ASN A 127 -9.36 8.17 -10.33
CA ASN A 127 -8.82 9.49 -10.55
C ASN A 127 -9.93 10.53 -10.70
N GLN A 128 -10.96 10.23 -11.50
CA GLN A 128 -12.10 11.14 -11.67
C GLN A 128 -12.82 11.44 -10.35
N ALA A 129 -12.99 10.43 -9.49
CA ALA A 129 -13.67 10.59 -8.21
C ALA A 129 -12.84 11.37 -7.19
N LEU A 130 -11.51 11.23 -7.21
CA LEU A 130 -10.61 11.78 -6.18
C LEU A 130 -9.90 13.07 -6.60
N TYR A 131 -9.91 13.44 -7.88
CA TYR A 131 -9.04 14.49 -8.42
C TYR A 131 -9.21 15.84 -7.70
N GLU A 132 -10.44 16.33 -7.57
CA GLU A 132 -10.70 17.65 -6.95
C GLU A 132 -10.30 17.67 -5.47
N ASP A 133 -10.61 16.60 -4.73
CA ASP A 133 -10.27 16.48 -3.31
C ASP A 133 -8.75 16.41 -3.10
N LEU A 134 -8.05 15.58 -3.87
CA LEU A 134 -6.59 15.46 -3.82
C LEU A 134 -5.92 16.78 -4.21
N ARG A 135 -6.43 17.45 -5.25
CA ARG A 135 -5.92 18.75 -5.69
C ARG A 135 -6.10 19.83 -4.62
N ALA A 136 -7.27 19.91 -4.00
CA ALA A 136 -7.57 20.85 -2.92
C ALA A 136 -6.65 20.65 -1.71
N LEU A 137 -6.29 19.39 -1.42
CA LEU A 137 -5.42 19.02 -0.32
C LEU A 137 -3.92 19.07 -0.67
N SER A 138 -3.56 19.46 -1.90
CA SER A 138 -2.17 19.41 -2.41
C SER A 138 -1.51 18.05 -2.20
N SER A 139 -2.29 16.99 -2.41
CA SER A 139 -1.90 15.60 -2.19
C SER A 139 -2.07 14.79 -3.48
N PHE A 140 -1.48 13.61 -3.50
CA PHE A 140 -1.69 12.62 -4.55
C PHE A 140 -1.62 11.22 -3.95
N VAL A 141 -2.00 10.22 -4.76
CA VAL A 141 -1.88 8.81 -4.39
C VAL A 141 -1.31 8.03 -5.56
N THR A 142 -0.25 7.27 -5.30
CA THR A 142 0.27 6.31 -6.27
C THR A 142 -0.50 5.01 -6.12
N VAL A 143 -0.99 4.43 -7.22
CA VAL A 143 -1.77 3.19 -7.16
C VAL A 143 -1.40 2.24 -8.28
N PHE A 144 -1.20 0.96 -7.95
CA PHE A 144 -1.13 -0.13 -8.90
C PHE A 144 -2.40 -0.98 -8.81
N CYS A 145 -3.02 -1.26 -9.95
CA CYS A 145 -4.24 -2.06 -10.02
C CYS A 145 -4.05 -3.22 -11.01
N ALA A 146 -4.46 -4.42 -10.64
CA ALA A 146 -4.34 -5.59 -11.49
C ALA A 146 -5.52 -6.55 -11.37
N ASP A 147 -5.90 -7.18 -12.46
CA ASP A 147 -6.81 -8.31 -12.49
C ASP A 147 -6.00 -9.58 -12.73
N TRP A 148 -6.11 -10.52 -11.82
CA TRP A 148 -5.50 -11.84 -11.94
C TRP A 148 -6.57 -12.92 -12.01
N ASN A 149 -6.52 -13.73 -13.06
CA ASN A 149 -7.31 -14.95 -13.13
C ASN A 149 -6.46 -16.15 -12.69
N PRO A 150 -6.76 -16.78 -11.54
CA PRO A 150 -5.95 -17.88 -10.98
C PRO A 150 -6.04 -19.18 -11.77
N VAL A 151 -7.06 -19.34 -12.63
CA VAL A 151 -7.26 -20.54 -13.45
C VAL A 151 -6.49 -20.43 -14.76
N THR A 152 -6.56 -19.29 -15.44
CA THR A 152 -5.90 -19.06 -16.74
C THR A 152 -4.51 -18.45 -16.62
N ASN A 153 -4.11 -18.03 -15.41
CA ASN A 153 -2.91 -17.27 -15.11
C ASN A 153 -2.76 -15.98 -15.95
N LEU A 154 -3.88 -15.44 -16.43
CA LEU A 154 -3.90 -14.15 -17.11
C LEU A 154 -3.79 -13.04 -16.08
N PHE A 155 -2.82 -12.14 -16.28
CA PHE A 155 -2.55 -11.01 -15.41
C PHE A 155 -2.60 -9.72 -16.22
N THR A 156 -3.65 -8.92 -16.02
CA THR A 156 -3.85 -7.62 -16.67
C THR A 156 -3.65 -6.53 -15.62
N TYR A 157 -3.00 -5.43 -15.96
CA TYR A 157 -2.69 -4.39 -14.98
C TYR A 157 -2.57 -2.99 -15.57
N ALA A 158 -2.80 -2.01 -14.71
CA ALA A 158 -2.61 -0.60 -14.96
C ALA A 158 -1.86 0.04 -13.78
N ASN A 159 -1.13 1.11 -14.05
CA ASN A 159 -0.29 1.76 -13.04
C ASN A 159 -0.53 3.28 -13.05
N ALA A 160 -0.96 3.82 -11.91
CA ALA A 160 -1.08 5.24 -11.65
C ALA A 160 0.12 5.72 -10.82
N GLY A 161 1.31 5.68 -11.44
CA GLY A 161 2.54 6.23 -10.87
C GLY A 161 3.16 5.46 -9.70
N HIS A 162 2.70 4.23 -9.43
CA HIS A 162 3.20 3.39 -8.35
C HIS A 162 4.41 2.56 -8.75
N THR A 163 5.08 2.02 -7.74
CA THR A 163 6.23 1.13 -7.88
C THR A 163 5.88 -0.11 -8.71
N GLN A 164 6.76 -0.44 -9.65
CA GLN A 164 6.57 -1.59 -10.53
C GLN A 164 6.75 -2.91 -9.76
N PRO A 165 5.79 -3.84 -9.80
CA PRO A 165 5.93 -5.16 -9.18
C PRO A 165 7.08 -5.97 -9.78
N LEU A 166 7.68 -6.82 -8.93
CA LEU A 166 8.70 -7.78 -9.33
C LEU A 166 8.03 -9.11 -9.70
N LEU A 167 8.44 -9.69 -10.83
CA LEU A 167 8.09 -11.01 -11.30
C LEU A 167 9.24 -11.97 -11.01
N VAL A 168 8.97 -12.98 -10.20
CA VAL A 168 9.88 -14.08 -9.89
C VAL A 168 9.49 -15.27 -10.76
N LYS A 169 10.38 -15.69 -11.65
CA LYS A 169 10.15 -16.79 -12.60
C LYS A 169 10.78 -18.10 -12.12
N GLY A 170 10.45 -18.51 -10.89
CA GLY A 170 11.15 -19.60 -10.21
C GLY A 170 12.67 -19.34 -10.17
N SER A 171 13.46 -20.37 -10.48
CA SER A 171 14.94 -20.27 -10.55
C SER A 171 15.48 -19.51 -11.78
N ARG A 172 14.63 -19.07 -12.72
CA ARG A 172 15.09 -18.35 -13.94
C ARG A 172 15.51 -16.92 -13.67
N GLY A 173 15.08 -16.33 -12.54
CA GLY A 173 15.42 -14.98 -12.17
C GLY A 173 14.24 -14.15 -11.69
N VAL A 174 14.57 -12.91 -11.29
CA VAL A 174 13.61 -11.90 -10.87
C VAL A 174 13.76 -10.68 -11.78
N SER A 175 12.66 -10.17 -12.31
CA SER A 175 12.63 -8.97 -13.15
C SER A 175 11.44 -8.10 -12.79
N GLU A 176 11.40 -6.84 -13.23
CA GLU A 176 10.13 -6.10 -13.23
C GLU A 176 9.17 -6.72 -14.27
N ILE A 177 7.86 -6.64 -14.03
CA ILE A 177 6.89 -6.86 -15.12
C ILE A 177 7.01 -5.73 -16.16
N PRO A 178 6.56 -5.94 -17.42
CA PRO A 178 6.65 -4.93 -18.46
C PRO A 178 6.08 -3.57 -18.03
N ARG A 179 6.85 -2.51 -18.22
CA ARG A 179 6.47 -1.18 -17.72
C ARG A 179 5.16 -0.72 -18.35
N ASN A 180 4.27 -0.23 -17.49
CA ASN A 180 3.10 0.53 -17.86
C ASN A 180 3.18 1.81 -17.03
N ASN A 181 3.38 2.95 -17.68
CA ASN A 181 3.56 4.21 -16.99
C ASN A 181 2.22 4.97 -16.99
N GLY A 182 1.85 5.50 -15.84
CA GLY A 182 0.74 6.42 -15.69
C GLY A 182 1.07 7.46 -14.63
N VAL A 183 0.26 8.52 -14.59
CA VAL A 183 0.41 9.60 -13.61
C VAL A 183 -0.27 9.19 -12.30
N MET A 184 0.23 9.62 -11.15
CA MET A 184 -0.45 9.44 -9.87
C MET A 184 -1.88 10.00 -9.86
N LEU A 185 -2.77 9.38 -9.08
CA LEU A 185 -4.12 9.90 -8.88
C LEU A 185 -4.07 11.30 -8.28
N GLY A 186 -4.89 12.22 -8.78
CA GLY A 186 -4.85 13.64 -8.40
C GLY A 186 -3.79 14.46 -9.13
N GLY A 187 -2.94 13.84 -9.97
CA GLY A 187 -1.90 14.53 -10.73
C GLY A 187 -2.44 15.31 -11.94
N LEU A 188 -3.31 14.69 -12.74
CA LEU A 188 -3.90 15.30 -13.94
C LEU A 188 -5.42 15.08 -14.00
N PRO A 189 -6.20 16.12 -14.38
CA PRO A 189 -7.64 16.00 -14.55
C PRO A 189 -7.96 15.11 -15.74
N GLY A 190 -8.95 14.23 -15.61
CA GLY A 190 -9.40 13.37 -16.71
C GLY A 190 -8.36 12.35 -17.20
N GLN A 191 -7.32 12.08 -16.41
CA GLN A 191 -6.31 11.07 -16.74
C GLN A 191 -6.97 9.70 -16.97
N THR A 192 -6.63 9.08 -18.11
CA THR A 192 -6.98 7.70 -18.43
C THR A 192 -5.76 6.80 -18.27
N TYR A 193 -5.98 5.54 -17.92
CA TYR A 193 -4.90 4.58 -17.64
C TYR A 193 -4.96 3.42 -18.62
N GLY A 194 -3.88 3.27 -19.40
CA GLY A 194 -3.69 2.13 -20.29
C GLY A 194 -3.41 0.84 -19.52
N GLU A 195 -3.53 -0.28 -20.20
CA GLU A 195 -3.36 -1.62 -19.63
C GLU A 195 -2.27 -2.38 -20.35
N ASN A 196 -1.53 -3.17 -19.57
CA ASN A 196 -0.67 -4.21 -20.08
C ASN A 196 -1.18 -5.57 -19.60
N GLN A 197 -0.83 -6.61 -20.34
CA GLN A 197 -1.20 -7.97 -20.03
C GLN A 197 0.00 -8.90 -20.19
N ILE A 198 0.16 -9.80 -19.22
CA ILE A 198 1.09 -10.92 -19.29
C ILE A 198 0.37 -12.21 -18.91
N ARG A 199 0.94 -13.34 -19.34
CA ARG A 199 0.53 -14.66 -18.87
C ARG A 199 1.60 -15.18 -17.94
N LEU A 200 1.21 -15.50 -16.71
CA LEU A 200 2.10 -16.09 -15.72
C LEU A 200 2.26 -17.59 -16.00
N GLU A 201 3.48 -18.10 -15.87
CA GLU A 201 3.73 -19.53 -15.90
C GLU A 201 3.42 -20.16 -14.54
N ALA A 202 3.37 -21.49 -14.48
CA ALA A 202 3.18 -22.19 -13.22
C ALA A 202 4.25 -21.80 -12.20
N ASP A 203 3.82 -21.56 -10.96
CA ASP A 203 4.67 -21.15 -9.82
C ASP A 203 5.35 -19.77 -9.96
N ASP A 204 5.13 -19.02 -11.05
CA ASP A 204 5.54 -17.62 -11.15
C ASP A 204 4.92 -16.81 -10.00
N THR A 205 5.69 -15.90 -9.42
CA THR A 205 5.25 -15.04 -8.32
C THR A 205 5.31 -13.57 -8.74
N VAL A 206 4.23 -12.82 -8.52
CA VAL A 206 4.25 -11.35 -8.65
C VAL A 206 4.25 -10.75 -7.25
N PHE A 207 5.31 -9.99 -6.97
CA PHE A 207 5.58 -9.33 -5.70
C PHE A 207 5.38 -7.82 -5.86
N PHE A 208 4.30 -7.32 -5.27
CA PHE A 208 3.97 -5.89 -5.21
C PHE A 208 4.52 -5.33 -3.91
N TYR A 209 5.01 -4.09 -3.94
CA TYR A 209 5.59 -3.45 -2.77
C TYR A 209 5.52 -1.93 -2.84
N THR A 210 5.46 -1.30 -1.68
CA THR A 210 5.69 0.14 -1.49
C THR A 210 7.18 0.42 -1.26
N ASP A 211 7.58 1.68 -1.45
CA ASP A 211 8.98 2.10 -1.35
C ASP A 211 9.56 1.91 0.06
N GLY A 212 8.75 1.93 1.12
CA GLY A 212 9.18 1.67 2.49
C GLY A 212 9.90 0.34 2.70
N ILE A 213 9.74 -0.65 1.80
CA ILE A 213 10.58 -1.86 1.79
C ILE A 213 12.02 -1.56 1.35
N ILE A 214 12.19 -0.88 0.21
CA ILE A 214 13.52 -0.64 -0.36
C ILE A 214 14.23 0.53 0.31
N GLU A 215 13.49 1.45 0.92
CA GLU A 215 13.99 2.61 1.64
C GLU A 215 14.24 2.36 3.14
N ALA A 216 13.89 1.16 3.64
CA ALA A 216 14.21 0.76 5.01
C ALA A 216 15.73 0.93 5.29
N GLU A 217 16.08 1.60 6.38
CA GLU A 217 17.44 2.08 6.62
C GLU A 217 18.05 1.44 7.88
N ASN A 218 19.31 1.03 7.79
CA ASN A 218 20.06 0.51 8.93
C ASN A 218 20.76 1.63 9.74
N LYS A 219 21.46 1.27 10.83
CA LYS A 219 22.18 2.22 11.71
C LYS A 219 23.28 3.02 11.00
N ARG A 220 23.76 2.56 9.84
CA ARG A 220 24.76 3.25 9.03
C ARG A 220 24.16 4.23 8.01
N GLY A 221 22.83 4.33 7.93
CA GLY A 221 22.16 5.13 6.93
C GLY A 221 22.04 4.44 5.56
N GLU A 222 22.32 3.13 5.48
CA GLU A 222 22.23 2.39 4.22
C GLU A 222 20.81 1.87 4.04
N GLN A 223 20.25 2.06 2.85
CA GLN A 223 18.94 1.51 2.48
C GLN A 223 19.01 0.01 2.17
N PHE A 224 17.94 -0.74 2.46
CA PHE A 224 17.78 -2.15 2.11
C PHE A 224 17.95 -2.34 0.61
N SER A 225 17.44 -1.40 -0.18
CA SER A 225 17.55 -1.29 -1.64
C SER A 225 16.79 -2.36 -2.41
N ARG A 226 16.47 -2.02 -3.66
CA ARG A 226 15.85 -2.96 -4.60
C ARG A 226 16.72 -4.18 -4.89
N GLN A 227 18.04 -4.02 -4.91
CA GLN A 227 18.96 -5.11 -5.25
C GLN A 227 18.90 -6.24 -4.23
N ARG A 228 18.89 -5.92 -2.92
CA ARG A 228 18.74 -6.93 -1.86
C ARG A 228 17.37 -7.60 -1.89
N LEU A 229 16.31 -6.84 -2.20
CA LEU A 229 14.98 -7.41 -2.40
C LEU A 229 14.96 -8.43 -3.55
N ILE A 230 15.56 -8.10 -4.69
CA ILE A 230 15.69 -9.00 -5.84
C ILE A 230 16.45 -10.28 -5.45
N GLU A 231 17.58 -10.16 -4.76
CA GLU A 231 18.38 -11.30 -4.31
C GLU A 231 17.62 -12.19 -3.32
N LEU A 232 16.89 -11.58 -2.38
CA LEU A 232 16.05 -12.28 -1.42
C LEU A 232 14.93 -13.06 -2.12
N LEU A 233 14.19 -12.40 -3.03
CA LEU A 233 13.11 -13.03 -3.79
C LEU A 233 13.62 -14.13 -4.71
N HIS A 234 14.82 -13.97 -5.29
CA HIS A 234 15.44 -15.01 -6.09
C HIS A 234 15.77 -16.25 -5.26
N LYS A 235 16.34 -16.05 -4.06
CA LYS A 235 16.73 -17.15 -3.16
C LYS A 235 15.53 -17.88 -2.55
N HIS A 236 14.44 -17.16 -2.28
CA HIS A 236 13.29 -17.65 -1.53
C HIS A 236 12.00 -17.81 -2.35
N GLY A 237 12.04 -17.55 -3.66
CA GLY A 237 10.86 -17.52 -4.53
C GLY A 237 10.06 -18.83 -4.61
N ASP A 238 10.69 -19.96 -4.31
CA ASP A 238 10.03 -21.27 -4.30
C ASP A 238 9.14 -21.49 -3.05
N GLN A 239 9.31 -20.68 -2.01
CA GLN A 239 8.47 -20.73 -0.81
C GLN A 239 6.99 -20.48 -1.13
N ASN A 240 6.11 -20.90 -0.24
CA ASN A 240 4.71 -20.47 -0.32
C ASN A 240 4.59 -18.99 0.06
N VAL A 241 3.51 -18.35 -0.38
CA VAL A 241 3.34 -16.89 -0.26
C VAL A 241 3.42 -16.38 1.19
N ASN A 242 2.92 -17.12 2.18
CA ASN A 242 2.97 -16.69 3.58
C ASN A 242 4.40 -16.81 4.16
N GLN A 243 5.13 -17.85 3.78
CA GLN A 243 6.53 -18.01 4.17
C GLN A 243 7.41 -16.93 3.53
N LEU A 244 7.17 -16.61 2.26
CA LEU A 244 7.89 -15.54 1.57
C LEU A 244 7.60 -14.17 2.18
N GLU A 245 6.33 -13.89 2.49
CA GLU A 245 5.92 -12.67 3.21
C GLU A 245 6.67 -12.53 4.54
N GLN A 246 6.69 -13.58 5.36
CA GLN A 246 7.42 -13.55 6.63
C GLN A 246 8.93 -13.42 6.44
N THR A 247 9.50 -14.11 5.45
CA THR A 247 10.93 -14.02 5.11
C THR A 247 11.34 -12.60 4.74
N VAL A 248 10.50 -11.86 3.99
CA VAL A 248 10.77 -10.46 3.66
C VAL A 248 10.72 -9.59 4.92
N VAL A 249 9.72 -9.79 5.78
CA VAL A 249 9.61 -9.03 7.03
C VAL A 249 10.82 -9.27 7.94
N ASP A 250 11.22 -10.52 8.13
CA ASP A 250 12.37 -10.89 8.97
C ASP A 250 13.66 -10.29 8.39
N ALA A 251 13.86 -10.38 7.07
CA ALA A 251 15.05 -9.82 6.42
C ALA A 251 15.16 -8.30 6.57
N ILE A 252 14.03 -7.58 6.55
CA ILE A 252 14.00 -6.13 6.79
C ILE A 252 14.33 -5.85 8.26
N GLN A 253 13.72 -6.57 9.21
CA GLN A 253 13.97 -6.39 10.65
C GLN A 253 15.43 -6.67 11.01
N ASP A 254 16.00 -7.76 10.49
CA ASP A 254 17.41 -8.11 10.67
C ASP A 254 18.33 -7.03 10.08
N PHE A 255 17.99 -6.48 8.92
CA PHE A 255 18.78 -5.44 8.28
C PHE A 255 18.72 -4.10 9.03
N THR A 256 17.55 -3.72 9.54
CA THR A 256 17.38 -2.45 10.27
C THR A 256 17.86 -2.54 11.72
N GLU A 257 18.15 -3.72 12.24
CA GLU A 257 18.58 -3.97 13.62
C GLU A 257 17.60 -3.36 14.64
N ASP A 258 16.30 -3.63 14.45
CA ASP A 258 15.17 -3.13 15.25
C ASP A 258 15.03 -1.60 15.29
N LEU A 259 15.66 -0.86 14.35
CA LEU A 259 15.42 0.58 14.23
C LEU A 259 13.95 0.86 13.88
N PRO A 260 13.37 1.96 14.42
CA PRO A 260 12.05 2.39 14.04
C PRO A 260 11.93 2.63 12.53
N GLN A 261 10.89 2.05 11.96
CA GLN A 261 10.51 2.21 10.57
C GLN A 261 10.27 3.70 10.22
N LYS A 262 10.81 4.15 9.08
CA LYS A 262 10.64 5.53 8.61
C LYS A 262 9.41 5.72 7.72
N ASP A 263 9.03 4.70 6.96
CA ASP A 263 7.89 4.72 6.05
C ASP A 263 7.11 3.41 6.07
N ASP A 264 5.84 3.45 5.71
CA ASP A 264 4.97 2.28 5.73
C ASP A 264 5.51 1.15 4.83
N ILE A 265 5.37 -0.09 5.28
CA ILE A 265 5.85 -1.28 4.58
C ILE A 265 4.62 -2.06 4.17
N THR A 266 4.37 -2.10 2.87
CA THR A 266 3.25 -2.84 2.32
C THR A 266 3.72 -3.73 1.19
N MET A 267 3.23 -4.97 1.21
CA MET A 267 3.48 -5.95 0.17
C MET A 267 2.23 -6.76 -0.12
N VAL A 268 2.11 -7.15 -1.38
CA VAL A 268 1.16 -8.16 -1.84
C VAL A 268 1.95 -9.19 -2.64
N ILE A 269 1.61 -10.46 -2.45
CA ILE A 269 2.27 -11.56 -3.15
C ILE A 269 1.17 -12.42 -3.77
N ILE A 270 1.26 -12.65 -5.07
CA ILE A 270 0.48 -13.68 -5.76
C ILE A 270 1.42 -14.73 -6.32
N LYS A 271 1.01 -15.99 -6.26
CA LYS A 271 1.72 -17.12 -6.85
C LYS A 271 0.78 -17.88 -7.77
N ALA A 272 1.18 -18.00 -9.03
CA ALA A 272 0.39 -18.58 -10.10
C ALA A 272 0.19 -20.08 -9.86
N GLY A 273 -1.02 -20.57 -10.14
CA GLY A 273 -1.35 -21.99 -9.99
C GLY A 273 -0.67 -22.84 -11.07
N LYS A 274 -0.53 -24.15 -10.80
CA LYS A 274 0.13 -25.10 -11.71
C LYS A 274 -0.69 -25.42 -12.96
N ASN A 275 -1.98 -25.09 -12.97
CA ASN A 275 -2.93 -25.46 -14.02
C ASN A 275 -3.14 -24.42 -15.14
N GLY A 276 -2.38 -23.31 -15.17
CA GLY A 276 -2.53 -22.24 -16.17
C GLY A 276 -2.21 -22.60 -17.63
N ASN A 277 -1.84 -23.86 -17.90
CA ASN A 277 -1.52 -24.37 -19.24
C ASN A 277 -2.69 -25.10 -19.94
N LEU A 278 -3.90 -25.12 -19.36
CA LEU A 278 -5.05 -25.63 -20.10
C LEU A 278 -5.51 -24.56 -21.12
N PRO A 279 -5.53 -24.86 -22.43
CA PRO A 279 -6.18 -23.98 -23.40
C PRO A 279 -7.65 -23.79 -23.00
N PRO A 280 -8.27 -22.64 -23.33
CA PRO A 280 -9.70 -22.46 -23.09
C PRO A 280 -10.44 -23.63 -23.73
N SER A 281 -11.16 -24.40 -22.91
CA SER A 281 -11.98 -25.50 -23.38
C SER A 281 -12.93 -24.96 -24.44
N GLY A 282 -12.71 -25.35 -25.69
CA GLY A 282 -13.48 -24.88 -26.82
C GLY A 282 -14.97 -25.12 -26.59
N GLU A 283 -15.75 -24.06 -26.66
CA GLU A 283 -17.19 -24.16 -26.77
C GLU A 283 -17.49 -24.91 -28.07
N SER A 284 -17.94 -26.16 -27.90
CA SER A 284 -18.42 -27.01 -28.96
C SER A 284 -19.51 -26.24 -29.72
N ALA A 285 -19.21 -25.86 -30.96
CA ALA A 285 -20.22 -25.57 -31.95
C ALA A 285 -21.17 -26.77 -32.04
N ARG A 286 -22.34 -26.68 -31.39
CA ARG A 286 -23.47 -27.53 -31.69
C ARG A 286 -24.44 -26.71 -32.51
N LYS A 287 -24.28 -26.84 -33.83
CA LYS A 287 -25.41 -26.82 -34.76
C LYS A 287 -26.40 -27.88 -34.29
N TRP A 288 -27.63 -27.47 -33.98
CA TRP A 288 -28.88 -27.92 -34.58
C TRP A 288 -29.90 -26.81 -34.42
#